data_AF-A0A3N1LGT8-F1
#
_entry.id   AF-A0A3N1LGT8-F1
#
_cell.length_a   1.000
_cell.length_b   1.000
_cell.length_c   1.000
_cell.angle_alpha   90.00
_cell.angle_beta   90.00
_cell.angle_gamma   90.00
#
_symmetry.space_group_name_H-M   'P 1'
#
loop_
_entity.id
_entity.type
_entity.pdbx_description
1 polymer ?
#
loop_
_entity_poly.entity_id
_entity_poly.type
_entity_poly.pdbx_seq_one_letter_code
_entity_poly.pdbx_strand_id
1 'polypeptide(L)'
;MLLSVVAPGRTAAQEADPITAASQAIADVLVPIGLARGLVSACDGRDPGGQPARADAHRRWRQANGVDGFEAAMTAVQAKAPELAIGRARLEDASRSQASEAIERDPAACQDLPRVLDGQRFRIAHVTADAEAVLRNLAGPRPEAPPAPAERAPTPADRPRQVYGPGQLSALAQAAMAGLPPGQGRTAAARRTLAALGPIAVRGRAVDGSRLHEWRNGRRAAFAVACTFADRRERQRFARERDRETVVVGRVRQVAAGGTIGLHGCRLDPAAARLPDAAVDADAGFEPAPR
;
A
#
# COMPACT_ATOMS: atom_id res chain seq x y z
N MET A 1 13.01 2.87 -74.00
CA MET A 1 13.08 3.98 -73.03
C MET A 1 12.30 3.56 -71.79
N LEU A 2 13.01 3.30 -70.70
CA LEU A 2 12.47 2.95 -69.38
C LEU A 2 12.23 4.24 -68.60
N LEU A 3 11.01 4.44 -68.10
CA LEU A 3 10.69 5.47 -67.12
C LEU A 3 10.43 4.77 -65.78
N SER A 4 11.40 4.88 -64.87
CA SER A 4 11.22 4.65 -63.44
C SER A 4 10.28 5.71 -62.88
N VAL A 5 9.25 5.29 -62.16
CA VAL A 5 8.68 6.09 -61.07
C VAL A 5 8.63 5.22 -59.83
N VAL A 6 9.32 5.74 -58.83
CA VAL A 6 9.61 5.23 -57.50
C VAL A 6 8.32 4.99 -56.73
N ALA A 7 8.16 3.80 -56.14
CA ALA A 7 7.24 3.59 -55.04
C ALA A 7 7.78 4.34 -53.80
N PRO A 8 7.02 5.24 -53.17
CA PRO A 8 7.39 5.69 -51.84
C PRO A 8 7.13 4.54 -50.86
N GLY A 9 8.22 4.12 -50.22
CA GLY A 9 8.27 2.99 -49.32
C GLY A 9 7.39 3.15 -48.09
N ARG A 10 7.09 1.98 -47.51
CA ARG A 10 6.85 1.86 -46.08
C ARG A 10 8.02 2.47 -45.32
N THR A 11 7.75 3.45 -44.45
CA THR A 11 8.16 3.47 -43.03
C THR A 11 7.75 4.81 -42.44
N ALA A 12 6.55 4.87 -41.88
CA ALA A 12 6.33 5.67 -40.69
C ALA A 12 5.98 4.65 -39.60
N ALA A 13 7.01 4.21 -38.87
CA ALA A 13 6.76 3.76 -37.52
C ALA A 13 6.00 4.90 -36.85
N GLN A 14 4.73 4.69 -36.50
CA GLN A 14 4.05 5.54 -35.55
C GLN A 14 4.95 5.54 -34.32
N GLU A 15 5.68 6.62 -34.08
CA GLU A 15 6.19 6.93 -32.75
C GLU A 15 4.97 6.83 -31.85
N ALA A 16 4.94 5.79 -31.01
CA ALA A 16 3.89 5.67 -30.01
C ALA A 16 3.87 6.99 -29.24
N ASP A 17 2.69 7.62 -29.18
CA ASP A 17 2.49 8.83 -28.40
C ASP A 17 3.21 8.66 -27.04
N PRO A 18 4.14 9.55 -26.67
CA PRO A 18 4.96 9.39 -25.47
C PRO A 18 4.12 9.19 -24.20
N ILE A 19 2.87 9.69 -24.18
CA ILE A 19 1.91 9.44 -23.09
C ILE A 19 1.41 7.99 -23.10
N THR A 20 1.12 7.44 -24.28
CA THR A 20 0.73 6.03 -24.46
C THR A 20 1.87 5.08 -24.11
N ALA A 21 3.10 5.37 -24.55
CA ALA A 21 4.29 4.59 -24.22
C ALA A 21 4.60 4.60 -22.71
N ALA A 22 4.48 5.77 -22.06
CA ALA A 22 4.64 5.90 -20.62
C ALA A 22 3.55 5.14 -19.85
N SER A 23 2.30 5.22 -20.30
CA SER A 23 1.17 4.51 -19.69
C SER A 23 1.33 2.99 -19.79
N GLN A 24 1.81 2.49 -20.93
CA GLN A 24 2.10 1.08 -21.14
C GLN A 24 3.22 0.60 -20.21
N ALA A 25 4.34 1.34 -20.13
CA ALA A 25 5.46 1.00 -19.25
C ALA A 25 5.06 0.98 -17.76
N ILE A 26 4.17 1.89 -17.34
CA ILE A 26 3.63 1.91 -15.98
C ILE A 26 2.72 0.70 -15.74
N ALA A 27 1.87 0.33 -16.70
CA ALA A 27 0.99 -0.83 -16.60
C ALA A 27 1.77 -2.15 -16.54
N ASP A 28 2.82 -2.29 -17.35
CA ASP A 28 3.72 -3.46 -17.39
C ASP A 28 4.44 -3.70 -16.06
N VAL A 29 4.55 -2.66 -15.22
CA VAL A 29 5.10 -2.76 -13.86
C VAL A 29 4.00 -2.98 -12.83
N LEU A 30 2.89 -2.24 -12.91
CA LEU A 30 1.81 -2.32 -11.92
C LEU A 30 1.09 -3.67 -11.92
N VAL A 31 0.87 -4.29 -13.07
CA VAL A 31 0.16 -5.57 -13.17
C VAL A 31 0.93 -6.70 -12.48
N PRO A 32 2.22 -6.93 -12.75
CA PRO A 32 2.98 -7.95 -12.03
C PRO A 32 3.11 -7.68 -10.53
N ILE A 33 3.22 -6.41 -10.11
CA ILE A 33 3.19 -6.03 -8.68
C ILE A 33 1.85 -6.41 -8.04
N GLY A 34 0.75 -6.04 -8.68
CA GLY A 34 -0.60 -6.35 -8.23
C GLY A 34 -0.83 -7.86 -8.12
N LEU A 35 -0.41 -8.62 -9.14
CA LEU A 35 -0.51 -10.07 -9.18
C LEU A 35 0.33 -10.72 -8.08
N ALA A 36 1.60 -10.32 -7.92
CA ALA A 36 2.46 -10.86 -6.86
C ALA A 36 1.85 -10.65 -5.47
N ARG A 37 1.34 -9.44 -5.20
CA ARG A 37 0.63 -9.12 -3.96
C ARG A 37 -0.65 -9.95 -3.79
N GLY A 38 -1.42 -10.10 -4.87
CA GLY A 38 -2.63 -10.91 -4.91
C GLY A 38 -2.36 -12.37 -4.58
N LEU A 39 -1.31 -12.96 -5.16
CA LEU A 39 -0.94 -14.37 -4.94
C LEU A 39 -0.55 -14.62 -3.49
N VAL A 40 0.27 -13.74 -2.90
CA VAL A 40 0.62 -13.81 -1.47
C VAL A 40 -0.65 -13.78 -0.63
N SER A 41 -1.55 -12.83 -0.89
CA SER A 41 -2.79 -12.68 -0.12
C SER A 41 -3.72 -13.89 -0.26
N ALA A 42 -3.85 -14.45 -1.46
CA ALA A 42 -4.67 -15.62 -1.71
C ALA A 42 -4.11 -16.86 -1.03
N CYS A 43 -2.79 -17.05 -1.09
CA CYS A 43 -2.12 -18.17 -0.42
C CYS A 43 -2.14 -18.07 1.11
N ASP A 44 -1.98 -16.87 1.65
CA ASP A 44 -2.09 -16.63 3.10
C ASP A 44 -3.49 -16.91 3.64
N GLY A 45 -4.53 -16.68 2.84
CA GLY A 45 -5.90 -17.04 3.20
C GLY A 45 -6.17 -18.54 3.21
N ARG A 46 -5.35 -19.35 2.52
CA ARG A 46 -5.53 -20.80 2.39
C ARG A 46 -4.66 -21.62 3.34
N ASP A 47 -3.42 -21.16 3.56
CA ASP A 47 -2.45 -21.81 4.44
C ASP A 47 -1.80 -20.75 5.34
N PRO A 48 -2.42 -20.36 6.46
CA PRO A 48 -1.86 -19.33 7.33
C PRO A 48 -0.47 -19.68 7.87
N GLY A 49 -0.13 -20.98 7.99
CA GLY A 49 1.15 -21.45 8.52
C GLY A 49 2.36 -21.09 7.66
N GLY A 50 2.20 -21.06 6.34
CA GLY A 50 3.26 -20.66 5.39
C GLY A 50 3.46 -19.15 5.22
N GLN A 51 2.68 -18.31 5.91
CA GLN A 51 2.69 -16.85 5.72
C GLN A 51 4.07 -16.20 5.90
N PRO A 52 4.87 -16.52 6.93
CA PRO A 52 6.19 -15.91 7.09
C PRO A 52 7.12 -16.15 5.90
N ALA A 53 7.15 -17.38 5.38
CA ALA A 53 7.99 -17.75 4.24
C ALA A 53 7.55 -17.04 2.95
N ARG A 54 6.24 -16.92 2.69
CA ARG A 54 5.70 -16.19 1.54
C ARG A 54 5.93 -14.69 1.63
N ALA A 55 5.78 -14.10 2.82
CA ALA A 55 6.08 -12.69 3.07
C ALA A 55 7.58 -12.39 2.81
N ASP A 56 8.47 -13.30 3.21
CA ASP A 56 9.90 -13.20 2.96
C ASP A 56 10.25 -13.31 1.47
N ALA A 57 9.65 -14.27 0.77
CA ALA A 57 9.82 -14.45 -0.67
C ALA A 57 9.37 -13.21 -1.44
N HIS A 58 8.18 -12.69 -1.12
CA HIS A 58 7.65 -11.49 -1.74
C HIS A 58 8.50 -10.25 -1.45
N ARG A 59 9.03 -10.10 -0.23
CA ARG A 59 9.97 -9.01 0.09
C ARG A 59 11.24 -9.09 -0.75
N ARG A 60 11.87 -10.27 -0.85
CA ARG A 60 13.06 -10.48 -1.68
C ARG A 60 12.78 -10.15 -3.14
N TRP A 61 11.65 -10.63 -3.67
CA TRP A 61 11.21 -10.34 -5.02
C TRP A 61 11.02 -8.83 -5.26
N ARG A 62 10.33 -8.12 -4.35
CA ARG A 62 10.13 -6.66 -4.43
C ARG A 62 11.45 -5.91 -4.43
N GLN A 63 12.40 -6.32 -3.58
CA GLN A 63 13.72 -5.72 -3.52
C GLN A 63 14.50 -5.93 -4.82
N ALA A 64 14.51 -7.15 -5.35
CA ALA A 64 15.19 -7.50 -6.60
C ALA A 64 14.62 -6.73 -7.81
N ASN A 65 13.34 -6.35 -7.74
CA ASN A 65 12.64 -5.67 -8.83
C ASN A 65 12.48 -4.16 -8.63
N GLY A 66 13.08 -3.56 -7.59
CA GLY A 66 13.02 -2.10 -7.37
C GLY A 66 11.61 -1.57 -7.05
N VAL A 67 10.68 -2.44 -6.65
CA VAL A 67 9.24 -2.11 -6.55
C VAL A 67 8.96 -0.96 -5.58
N ASP A 68 9.69 -0.88 -4.46
CA ASP A 68 9.49 0.16 -3.46
C ASP A 68 9.82 1.57 -3.99
N GLY A 69 10.82 1.69 -4.88
CA GLY A 69 11.22 2.96 -5.50
C GLY A 69 10.15 3.44 -6.48
N PHE A 70 9.72 2.54 -7.36
CA PHE A 70 8.63 2.78 -8.29
C PHE A 70 7.31 3.16 -7.60
N GLU A 71 6.88 2.41 -6.57
CA GLU A 71 5.64 2.74 -5.86
C GLU A 71 5.70 4.10 -5.18
N ALA A 72 6.87 4.50 -4.66
CA ALA A 72 7.08 5.83 -4.10
C ALA A 72 6.99 6.94 -5.16
N ALA A 73 7.55 6.70 -6.37
CA ALA A 73 7.44 7.62 -7.49
C ALA A 73 5.98 7.75 -7.97
N MET A 74 5.26 6.63 -8.09
CA MET A 74 3.82 6.61 -8.38
C MET A 74 3.03 7.45 -7.37
N THR A 75 3.29 7.28 -6.07
CA THR A 75 2.61 8.08 -5.03
C THR A 75 2.90 9.58 -5.16
N ALA A 76 4.13 9.95 -5.54
CA ALA A 76 4.49 11.36 -5.76
C ALA A 76 3.73 11.95 -6.96
N VAL A 77 3.57 11.20 -8.05
CA VAL A 77 2.76 11.62 -9.21
C VAL A 77 1.28 11.72 -8.84
N GLN A 78 0.74 10.73 -8.11
CA GLN A 78 -0.66 10.72 -7.65
C GLN A 78 -1.01 11.88 -6.71
N ALA A 79 -0.03 12.41 -5.96
CA ALA A 79 -0.24 13.59 -5.15
C ALA A 79 -0.55 14.85 -5.99
N LYS A 80 -0.08 14.88 -7.24
CA LYS A 80 -0.34 15.97 -8.20
C LYS A 80 -1.55 15.71 -9.08
N ALA A 81 -1.87 14.44 -9.34
CA ALA A 81 -2.99 13.99 -10.16
C ALA A 81 -3.79 12.89 -9.41
N PRO A 82 -4.67 13.28 -8.47
CA PRO A 82 -5.41 12.34 -7.61
C PRO A 82 -6.33 11.37 -8.38
N GLU A 83 -6.78 11.74 -9.57
CA GLU A 83 -7.57 10.90 -10.48
C GLU A 83 -6.84 9.59 -10.86
N LEU A 84 -5.50 9.61 -10.89
CA LEU A 84 -4.68 8.42 -11.12
C LEU A 84 -4.78 7.40 -9.97
N ALA A 85 -5.20 7.82 -8.78
CA ALA A 85 -5.44 6.90 -7.67
C ALA A 85 -6.61 5.96 -7.95
N ILE A 86 -7.64 6.43 -8.66
CA ILE A 86 -8.82 5.61 -9.02
C ILE A 86 -8.42 4.53 -10.03
N GLY A 87 -7.67 4.90 -11.07
CA GLY A 87 -7.18 3.96 -12.07
C GLY A 87 -6.28 2.88 -11.45
N ARG A 88 -5.35 3.30 -10.58
CA ARG A 88 -4.48 2.36 -9.85
C ARG A 88 -5.28 1.40 -8.97
N ALA A 89 -6.25 1.89 -8.19
CA ALA A 89 -7.05 1.04 -7.31
C ALA A 89 -7.82 -0.03 -8.12
N ARG A 90 -8.41 0.34 -9.25
CA ARG A 90 -9.09 -0.62 -10.16
C ARG A 90 -8.14 -1.69 -10.68
N LEU A 91 -6.93 -1.30 -11.08
CA LEU A 91 -5.92 -2.23 -11.57
C LEU A 91 -5.43 -3.18 -10.46
N GLU A 92 -5.26 -2.66 -9.24
CA GLU A 92 -4.90 -3.46 -8.07
C GLU A 92 -5.99 -4.47 -7.70
N ASP A 93 -7.26 -4.07 -7.76
CA ASP A 93 -8.39 -4.97 -7.50
C ASP A 93 -8.51 -6.05 -8.59
N ALA A 94 -8.37 -5.69 -9.87
CA ALA A 94 -8.37 -6.64 -10.98
C ALA A 94 -7.23 -7.66 -10.85
N SER A 95 -6.03 -7.20 -10.50
CA SER A 95 -4.87 -8.06 -10.28
C SER A 95 -5.09 -9.01 -9.09
N ARG A 96 -5.75 -8.54 -8.03
CA ARG A 96 -6.11 -9.38 -6.88
C ARG A 96 -7.07 -10.50 -7.29
N SER A 97 -8.14 -10.17 -8.02
CA SER A 97 -9.10 -11.16 -8.51
C SER A 97 -8.43 -12.20 -9.40
N GLN A 98 -7.60 -11.76 -10.35
CA GLN A 98 -6.85 -12.66 -11.23
C GLN A 98 -5.90 -13.59 -10.46
N ALA A 99 -5.25 -13.08 -9.41
CA ALA A 99 -4.39 -13.90 -8.57
C ALA A 99 -5.17 -14.94 -7.75
N SER A 100 -6.33 -14.56 -7.20
CA SER A 100 -7.21 -15.50 -6.50
C SER A 100 -7.66 -16.63 -7.42
N GLU A 101 -8.14 -16.31 -8.62
CA GLU A 101 -8.53 -17.33 -9.62
C GLU A 101 -7.38 -18.25 -10.03
N ALA A 102 -6.15 -17.73 -10.07
CA ALA A 102 -4.97 -18.53 -10.38
C ALA A 102 -4.66 -19.53 -9.26
N ILE A 103 -4.79 -19.12 -7.99
CA ILE A 103 -4.58 -20.01 -6.83
C ILE A 103 -5.73 -21.00 -6.65
N GLU A 104 -6.96 -20.63 -7.00
CA GLU A 104 -8.08 -21.57 -7.02
C GLU A 104 -7.85 -22.71 -8.04
N ARG A 105 -7.29 -22.37 -9.21
CA ARG A 105 -6.96 -23.35 -10.26
C ARG A 105 -5.74 -24.20 -9.93
N ASP A 106 -4.72 -23.62 -9.30
CA ASP A 106 -3.51 -24.33 -8.89
C ASP A 106 -3.16 -24.00 -7.43
N PRO A 107 -3.74 -24.72 -6.46
CA PRO A 107 -3.43 -24.53 -5.04
C PRO A 107 -2.00 -24.88 -4.67
N ALA A 108 -1.32 -25.73 -5.44
CA ALA A 108 0.06 -26.15 -5.16
C ALA A 108 1.04 -24.98 -5.37
N ALA A 109 0.69 -24.00 -6.20
CA ALA A 109 1.45 -22.77 -6.39
C ALA A 109 1.72 -21.99 -5.09
N CYS A 110 0.93 -22.21 -4.04
CA CYS A 110 1.17 -21.58 -2.73
C CYS A 110 2.35 -22.14 -1.96
N GLN A 111 2.70 -23.41 -2.16
CA GLN A 111 3.87 -24.02 -1.54
C GLN A 111 5.16 -23.61 -2.26
N ASP A 112 5.07 -23.35 -3.57
CA ASP A 112 6.21 -22.97 -4.42
C ASP A 112 6.15 -21.51 -4.90
N LEU A 113 5.53 -20.64 -4.09
CA LEU A 113 5.39 -19.22 -4.41
C LEU A 113 6.73 -18.52 -4.75
N PRO A 114 7.87 -18.81 -4.09
CA PRO A 114 9.15 -18.27 -4.50
C PRO A 114 9.47 -18.56 -5.98
N ARG A 115 9.29 -19.81 -6.43
CA ARG A 115 9.52 -20.19 -7.83
C ARG A 115 8.53 -19.52 -8.77
N VAL A 116 7.27 -19.38 -8.35
CA VAL A 116 6.26 -18.64 -9.12
C VAL A 116 6.71 -17.20 -9.34
N LEU A 117 7.21 -16.52 -8.31
CA LEU A 117 7.72 -15.14 -8.38
C LEU A 117 9.03 -15.00 -9.17
N ASP A 118 9.79 -16.07 -9.33
CA ASP A 118 10.98 -16.11 -10.20
C ASP A 118 10.64 -16.29 -11.69
N GLY A 119 9.37 -16.51 -12.02
CA GLY A 119 8.87 -16.67 -13.39
C GLY A 119 9.01 -15.39 -14.24
N GLN A 120 9.07 -15.57 -15.57
CA GLN A 120 9.35 -14.48 -16.52
C GLN A 120 8.43 -13.26 -16.35
N ARG A 121 7.13 -13.48 -16.11
CA ARG A 121 6.14 -12.40 -15.92
C ARG A 121 6.40 -11.49 -14.72
N PHE A 122 7.24 -11.93 -13.79
CA PHE A 122 7.57 -11.19 -12.56
C PHE A 122 9.00 -10.65 -12.56
N ARG A 123 9.77 -10.87 -13.63
CA ARG A 123 11.11 -10.31 -13.82
C ARG A 123 11.02 -8.92 -14.42
N ILE A 124 10.50 -7.99 -13.62
CA ILE A 124 10.17 -6.64 -14.04
C ILE A 124 11.26 -5.62 -13.72
N ALA A 125 12.38 -6.00 -13.10
CA ALA A 125 13.42 -5.07 -12.64
C ALA A 125 13.85 -4.03 -13.70
N HIS A 126 14.00 -4.45 -14.95
CA HIS A 126 14.36 -3.58 -16.07
C HIS A 126 13.28 -2.54 -16.36
N VAL A 127 12.04 -2.96 -16.61
CA VAL A 127 10.90 -2.04 -16.85
C VAL A 127 10.55 -1.19 -15.63
N THR A 128 10.75 -1.70 -14.41
CA THR A 128 10.51 -0.93 -13.19
C THR A 128 11.45 0.27 -13.09
N ALA A 129 12.73 0.10 -13.41
CA ALA A 129 13.71 1.19 -13.38
C ALA A 129 13.36 2.29 -14.40
N ASP A 130 13.00 1.89 -15.62
CA ASP A 130 12.62 2.81 -16.69
C ASP A 130 11.34 3.58 -16.33
N ALA A 131 10.31 2.87 -15.87
CA ALA A 131 9.05 3.49 -15.47
C ALA A 131 9.23 4.41 -14.24
N GLU A 132 10.08 4.03 -13.28
CA GLU A 132 10.43 4.89 -12.14
C GLU A 132 11.08 6.20 -12.59
N ALA A 133 12.01 6.15 -13.55
CA ALA A 133 12.65 7.35 -14.10
C ALA A 133 11.63 8.28 -14.76
N VAL A 134 10.72 7.73 -15.58
CA VAL A 134 9.61 8.49 -16.20
C VAL A 134 8.74 9.14 -15.13
N LEU A 135 8.33 8.38 -14.11
CA LEU A 135 7.49 8.89 -13.02
C LEU A 135 8.18 9.99 -12.21
N ARG A 136 9.49 9.86 -11.95
CA ARG A 136 10.26 10.90 -11.27
C ARG A 136 10.34 12.18 -12.09
N ASN A 137 10.49 12.08 -13.41
CA ASN A 137 10.47 13.24 -14.29
C ASN A 137 9.09 13.92 -14.29
N LEU A 138 8.00 13.14 -14.36
CA LEU A 138 6.63 13.64 -14.31
C LEU A 138 6.28 14.24 -12.94
N ALA A 139 6.81 13.67 -11.86
CA ALA A 139 6.70 14.24 -10.52
C ALA A 139 7.47 15.58 -10.41
N GLY A 140 8.30 15.95 -11.39
CA GLY A 140 9.18 17.11 -11.36
C GLY A 140 10.27 16.98 -10.30
N PRO A 141 11.10 18.02 -10.08
CA PRO A 141 11.96 18.05 -8.90
C PRO A 141 11.07 17.77 -7.70
N ARG A 142 11.41 16.71 -6.96
CA ARG A 142 10.84 16.46 -5.64
C ARG A 142 10.90 17.81 -4.94
N PRO A 143 9.79 18.40 -4.47
CA PRO A 143 9.89 19.58 -3.64
C PRO A 143 10.95 19.24 -2.62
N GLU A 144 12.08 19.94 -2.64
CA GLU A 144 13.04 19.86 -1.56
C GLU A 144 12.17 20.00 -0.34
N ALA A 145 12.17 18.96 0.51
CA ALA A 145 11.51 19.11 1.79
C ALA A 145 12.09 20.42 2.33
N PRO A 146 11.25 21.44 2.62
CA PRO A 146 11.75 22.68 3.16
C PRO A 146 12.74 22.27 4.25
N PRO A 147 13.97 22.83 4.28
CA PRO A 147 14.96 22.45 5.28
C PRO A 147 14.21 22.35 6.59
N ALA A 148 14.22 21.14 7.18
CA ALA A 148 13.33 20.80 8.28
C ALA A 148 13.30 22.02 9.20
N PRO A 149 12.15 22.68 9.39
CA PRO A 149 12.13 23.88 10.22
C PRO A 149 12.77 23.45 11.53
N ALA A 150 13.88 24.10 11.90
CA ALA A 150 14.70 23.75 13.04
C ALA A 150 13.79 23.25 14.14
N GLU A 151 13.92 21.95 14.47
CA GLU A 151 12.99 21.15 15.26
C GLU A 151 12.07 22.04 16.10
N ARG A 152 10.91 22.44 15.55
CA ARG A 152 9.94 23.16 16.38
C ARG A 152 9.53 22.13 17.40
N ALA A 153 9.91 22.36 18.65
CA ALA A 153 9.51 21.52 19.76
C ALA A 153 8.01 21.25 19.60
N PRO A 154 7.58 19.97 19.52
CA PRO A 154 6.20 19.64 19.23
C PRO A 154 5.31 20.35 20.25
N THR A 155 4.40 21.20 19.76
CA THR A 155 3.47 21.89 20.64
C THR A 155 2.59 20.84 21.34
N PRO A 156 2.04 21.12 22.53
CA PRO A 156 1.15 20.17 23.22
C PRO A 156 -0.06 19.72 22.38
N ALA A 157 -0.44 20.48 21.35
CA ALA A 157 -1.51 20.14 20.40
C ALA A 157 -1.10 19.10 19.33
N ASP A 158 0.20 18.85 19.14
CA ASP A 158 0.72 17.91 18.15
C ASP A 158 0.97 16.50 18.70
N ARG A 159 0.79 16.30 20.01
CA ARG A 159 1.03 15.01 20.66
C ARG A 159 -0.27 14.22 20.79
N PRO A 160 -0.25 12.91 20.49
CA PRO A 160 -1.38 12.06 20.77
C PRO A 160 -1.66 12.04 22.28
N ARG A 161 -2.94 12.03 22.63
CA ARG A 161 -3.39 11.99 24.04
C ARG A 161 -3.80 10.59 24.49
N GLN A 162 -4.11 9.73 23.53
CA GLN A 162 -4.64 8.38 23.76
C GLN A 162 -4.03 7.42 22.74
N VAL A 163 -4.04 6.13 23.07
CA VAL A 163 -3.66 5.04 22.18
C VAL A 163 -4.91 4.36 21.66
N TYR A 164 -4.99 4.18 20.34
CA TYR A 164 -6.06 3.43 19.69
C TYR A 164 -5.57 2.05 19.25
N GLY A 165 -6.41 1.03 19.34
CA GLY A 165 -6.21 -0.24 18.64
C GLY A 165 -6.77 -0.19 17.20
N PRO A 166 -6.21 -0.98 16.24
CA PRO A 166 -6.84 -1.22 14.94
C PRO A 166 -8.32 -1.60 15.02
N GLY A 167 -8.75 -2.36 16.03
CA GLY A 167 -10.17 -2.69 16.26
C GLY A 167 -11.01 -1.46 16.58
N GLN A 168 -10.52 -0.57 17.43
CA GLN A 168 -11.22 0.68 17.77
C GLN A 168 -11.34 1.62 16.57
N LEU A 169 -10.27 1.77 15.80
CA LEU A 169 -10.29 2.58 14.57
C LEU A 169 -11.21 1.95 13.52
N SER A 170 -11.28 0.62 13.46
CA SER A 170 -12.22 -0.11 12.60
C SER A 170 -13.67 0.15 13.00
N ALA A 171 -13.99 0.14 14.29
CA ALA A 171 -15.33 0.42 14.80
C ALA A 171 -15.77 1.85 14.42
N LEU A 172 -14.89 2.84 14.62
CA LEU A 172 -15.13 4.23 14.22
C LEU A 172 -15.32 4.38 12.71
N ALA A 173 -14.50 3.69 11.91
CA ALA A 173 -14.64 3.70 10.46
C ALA A 173 -15.97 3.10 10.03
N GLN A 174 -16.35 1.94 10.56
CA GLN A 174 -17.61 1.27 10.24
C GLN A 174 -18.84 2.09 10.67
N ALA A 175 -18.81 2.71 11.85
CA ALA A 175 -19.85 3.60 12.31
C ALA A 175 -20.02 4.81 11.37
N ALA A 176 -18.92 5.43 10.94
CA ALA A 176 -18.93 6.55 9.99
C ALA A 176 -19.43 6.14 8.59
N MET A 177 -19.33 4.85 8.26
CA MET A 177 -19.77 4.27 7.00
C MET A 177 -21.21 3.75 7.03
N ALA A 178 -21.81 3.61 8.22
CA ALA A 178 -23.12 3.01 8.40
C ALA A 178 -24.20 3.82 7.66
N GLY A 179 -25.11 3.13 6.96
CA GLY A 179 -26.20 3.77 6.20
C GLY A 179 -25.78 4.45 4.90
N LEU A 180 -24.49 4.44 4.53
CA LEU A 180 -24.01 4.99 3.26
C LEU A 180 -23.91 3.92 2.17
N PRO A 181 -24.28 4.25 0.91
CA PRO A 181 -24.12 3.34 -0.21
C PRO A 181 -22.64 2.99 -0.44
N PRO A 182 -22.34 1.80 -0.98
CA PRO A 182 -20.96 1.41 -1.28
C PRO A 182 -20.32 2.37 -2.28
N GLY A 183 -19.02 2.67 -2.10
CA GLY A 183 -18.26 3.55 -2.98
C GLY A 183 -17.47 4.63 -2.24
N GLN A 184 -17.00 5.64 -2.97
CA GLN A 184 -16.09 6.67 -2.46
C GLN A 184 -16.69 7.53 -1.35
N GLY A 185 -18.01 7.76 -1.35
CA GLY A 185 -18.68 8.53 -0.30
C GLY A 185 -18.55 7.89 1.08
N ARG A 186 -18.55 6.57 1.13
CA ARG A 186 -18.42 5.77 2.36
C ARG A 186 -17.00 5.85 2.94
N THR A 187 -15.98 5.62 2.11
CA THR A 187 -14.57 5.74 2.56
C THR A 187 -14.18 7.19 2.88
N ALA A 188 -14.73 8.18 2.17
CA ALA A 188 -14.55 9.59 2.50
C ALA A 188 -15.15 9.95 3.87
N ALA A 189 -16.30 9.39 4.23
CA ALA A 189 -16.91 9.58 5.55
C ALA A 189 -16.02 9.01 6.66
N ALA A 190 -15.58 7.75 6.52
CA ALA A 190 -14.62 7.15 7.46
C ALA A 190 -13.34 7.98 7.60
N ARG A 191 -12.77 8.42 6.48
CA ARG A 191 -11.57 9.27 6.49
C ARG A 191 -11.79 10.57 7.27
N ARG A 192 -12.92 11.27 7.05
CA ARG A 192 -13.22 12.53 7.75
C ARG A 192 -13.33 12.30 9.26
N THR A 193 -14.08 11.27 9.69
CA THR A 193 -14.25 10.93 11.10
C THR A 193 -12.91 10.61 11.76
N LEU A 194 -12.09 9.76 11.15
CA LEU A 194 -10.80 9.37 11.71
C LEU A 194 -9.77 10.50 11.67
N ALA A 195 -9.78 11.36 10.64
CA ALA A 195 -8.87 12.50 10.55
C ALA A 195 -9.17 13.58 11.61
N ALA A 196 -10.41 13.68 12.08
CA ALA A 196 -10.81 14.61 13.14
C ALA A 196 -10.19 14.27 14.52
N LEU A 197 -9.68 13.04 14.70
CA LEU A 197 -8.93 12.65 15.90
C LEU A 197 -7.58 13.37 16.02
N GLY A 198 -7.07 13.95 14.92
CA GLY A 198 -5.77 14.60 14.90
C GLY A 198 -4.60 13.60 14.89
N PRO A 199 -3.44 13.96 15.47
CA PRO A 199 -2.36 13.00 15.72
C PRO A 199 -2.82 11.91 16.68
N ILE A 200 -2.69 10.65 16.27
CA ILE A 200 -3.07 9.49 17.08
C ILE A 200 -1.87 8.58 17.29
N ALA A 201 -1.82 7.94 18.46
CA ALA A 201 -0.99 6.79 18.70
C ALA A 201 -1.81 5.53 18.41
N VAL A 202 -1.22 4.57 17.72
CA VAL A 202 -1.87 3.30 17.38
C VAL A 202 -1.02 2.15 17.88
N ARG A 203 -1.59 1.29 18.72
CA ARG A 203 -0.97 0.06 19.21
C ARG A 203 -1.52 -1.12 18.44
N GLY A 204 -0.63 -1.93 17.87
CA GLY A 204 -1.02 -3.17 17.22
C GLY A 204 0.19 -4.07 16.97
N ARG A 205 -0.05 -5.27 16.45
CA ARG A 205 1.02 -6.17 16.05
C ARG A 205 1.54 -5.78 14.67
N ALA A 206 2.85 -5.64 14.50
CA ALA A 206 3.44 -5.35 13.19
C ALA A 206 3.41 -6.59 12.29
N VAL A 207 2.59 -6.54 11.24
CA VAL A 207 2.34 -7.67 10.33
C VAL A 207 3.14 -7.62 9.05
N ASP A 208 3.88 -6.54 8.80
CA ASP A 208 4.99 -6.45 7.84
C ASP A 208 5.79 -5.15 8.08
N GLY A 209 6.59 -4.72 7.10
CA GLY A 209 7.42 -3.51 7.19
C GLY A 209 6.66 -2.18 7.19
N SER A 210 5.33 -2.17 7.14
CA SER A 210 4.55 -0.93 7.22
C SER A 210 3.16 -1.08 7.84
N ARG A 211 2.69 -2.27 8.19
CA ARG A 211 1.32 -2.48 8.69
C ARG A 211 1.24 -2.96 10.12
N LEU A 212 0.23 -2.45 10.82
CA LEU A 212 -0.25 -2.95 12.10
C LEU A 212 -1.60 -3.66 11.92
N HIS A 213 -1.79 -4.74 12.68
CA HIS A 213 -3.07 -5.43 12.77
C HIS A 213 -3.33 -5.85 14.21
N GLU A 214 -4.61 -6.06 14.53
CA GLU A 214 -5.05 -6.55 15.83
C GLU A 214 -5.91 -7.80 15.67
N TRP A 215 -5.75 -8.73 16.61
CA TRP A 215 -6.58 -9.91 16.76
C TRP A 215 -7.04 -10.01 18.20
N ARG A 216 -8.28 -10.42 18.40
CA ARG A 216 -8.88 -10.62 19.73
C ARG A 216 -9.92 -11.73 19.64
N ASN A 217 -9.81 -12.73 20.51
CA ASN A 217 -10.79 -13.82 20.66
C ASN A 217 -11.17 -14.52 19.33
N GLY A 218 -10.18 -14.86 18.51
CA GLY A 218 -10.41 -15.50 17.19
C GLY A 218 -11.02 -14.58 16.12
N ARG A 219 -11.11 -13.28 16.39
CA ARG A 219 -11.54 -12.25 15.45
C ARG A 219 -10.35 -11.34 15.10
N ARG A 220 -10.41 -10.70 13.94
CA ARG A 220 -9.39 -9.76 13.44
C ARG A 220 -10.02 -8.39 13.25
N ALA A 221 -9.28 -7.31 13.49
CA ALA A 221 -9.77 -5.97 13.15
C ALA A 221 -10.18 -5.90 11.66
N ALA A 222 -11.30 -5.25 11.35
CA ALA A 222 -11.78 -5.12 9.97
C ALA A 222 -10.84 -4.28 9.10
N PHE A 223 -10.11 -3.34 9.71
CA PHE A 223 -9.10 -2.53 9.06
C PHE A 223 -7.72 -2.80 9.67
N ALA A 224 -6.74 -3.04 8.79
CA ALA A 224 -5.33 -2.90 9.12
C ALA A 224 -4.92 -1.42 9.10
N VAL A 225 -3.87 -1.07 9.84
CA VAL A 225 -3.31 0.28 9.84
C VAL A 225 -2.00 0.28 9.06
N ALA A 226 -1.93 1.02 7.96
CA ALA A 226 -0.75 1.15 7.11
C ALA A 226 0.00 2.46 7.37
N CYS A 227 1.32 2.38 7.51
CA CYS A 227 2.17 3.51 7.88
C CYS A 227 3.01 3.99 6.69
N THR A 228 2.86 5.26 6.34
CA THR A 228 3.86 6.00 5.58
C THR A 228 4.77 6.73 6.57
N PHE A 229 5.99 6.20 6.77
CA PHE A 229 6.93 6.72 7.76
C PHE A 229 7.45 8.10 7.40
N ALA A 230 7.76 8.88 8.44
CA ALA A 230 8.33 10.22 8.29
C ALA A 230 9.65 10.21 7.51
N ASP A 231 10.46 9.16 7.70
CA ASP A 231 11.72 8.97 6.99
C ASP A 231 12.10 7.47 6.89
N ARG A 232 13.23 7.20 6.22
CA ARG A 232 13.76 5.84 6.03
C ARG A 232 14.22 5.19 7.34
N ARG A 233 14.71 5.97 8.32
CA ARG A 233 15.18 5.44 9.61
C ARG A 233 14.01 4.91 10.42
N GLU A 234 12.91 5.65 10.49
CA GLU A 234 11.66 5.21 11.13
C GLU A 234 11.09 3.93 10.50
N ARG A 235 11.10 3.85 9.16
CA ARG A 235 10.70 2.62 8.46
C ARG A 235 11.59 1.42 8.84
N GLN A 236 12.92 1.63 8.90
CA GLN A 236 13.85 0.57 9.29
C GLN A 236 13.69 0.15 10.75
N ARG A 237 13.38 1.10 11.65
CA ARG A 237 13.05 0.79 13.05
C ARG A 237 11.78 -0.07 13.12
N PHE A 238 10.72 0.34 12.43
CA PHE A 238 9.46 -0.40 12.40
C PHE A 238 9.61 -1.83 11.86
N ALA A 239 10.39 -2.01 10.79
CA ALA A 239 10.61 -3.32 10.18
C ALA A 239 11.23 -4.35 11.16
N ARG A 240 11.93 -3.88 12.21
CA ARG A 240 12.49 -4.74 13.26
C ARG A 240 11.47 -5.15 14.32
N GLU A 241 10.31 -4.50 14.36
CA GLU A 241 9.22 -4.82 15.28
C GLU A 241 8.27 -5.90 14.73
N ARG A 242 8.66 -6.59 13.65
CA ARG A 242 7.85 -7.66 13.05
C ARG A 242 7.38 -8.66 14.10
N ASP A 243 6.08 -8.95 14.05
CA ASP A 243 5.34 -9.84 14.93
C ASP A 243 5.30 -9.40 16.40
N ARG A 244 5.84 -8.23 16.73
CA ARG A 244 5.76 -7.61 18.04
C ARG A 244 4.60 -6.62 18.08
N GLU A 245 4.07 -6.45 19.27
CA GLU A 245 3.20 -5.32 19.54
C GLU A 245 4.04 -4.05 19.57
N THR A 246 3.62 -3.03 18.82
CA THR A 246 4.34 -1.78 18.70
C THR A 246 3.37 -0.61 18.62
N VAL A 247 3.86 0.58 18.99
CA VAL A 247 3.09 1.81 18.98
C VAL A 247 3.70 2.78 17.97
N VAL A 248 2.87 3.21 17.03
CA VAL A 248 3.24 4.25 16.06
C VAL A 248 2.38 5.49 16.27
N VAL A 249 2.99 6.64 16.08
CA VAL A 249 2.29 7.93 16.08
C VAL A 249 2.21 8.43 14.66
N GLY A 250 1.03 8.88 14.24
CA GLY A 250 0.82 9.42 12.90
C GLY A 250 -0.50 10.15 12.77
N ARG A 251 -0.79 10.62 11.55
CA ARG A 251 -2.07 11.27 11.22
C ARG A 251 -2.79 10.47 10.14
N VAL A 252 -4.09 10.26 10.31
CA VAL A 252 -4.92 9.58 9.31
C VAL A 252 -5.01 10.45 8.05
N ARG A 253 -4.70 9.86 6.89
CA ARG A 253 -4.78 10.52 5.58
C ARG A 253 -5.68 9.80 4.59
N GLN A 254 -5.89 8.50 4.76
CA GLN A 254 -6.66 7.69 3.83
C GLN A 254 -7.40 6.55 4.56
N VAL A 255 -8.54 6.16 4.00
CA VAL A 255 -9.25 4.92 4.33
C VAL A 255 -9.59 4.25 3.01
N ALA A 256 -9.06 3.05 2.79
CA ALA A 256 -9.29 2.28 1.57
C ALA A 256 -10.45 1.31 1.76
N ALA A 257 -11.23 1.08 0.70
CA ALA A 257 -12.35 0.13 0.72
C ALA A 257 -11.90 -1.30 1.03
N GLY A 258 -10.64 -1.66 0.71
CA GLY A 258 -10.03 -2.95 1.00
C GLY A 258 -9.54 -3.14 2.45
N GLY A 259 -10.14 -2.46 3.44
CA GLY A 259 -9.83 -2.70 4.85
C GLY A 259 -8.48 -2.14 5.31
N THR A 260 -8.10 -0.94 4.87
CA THR A 260 -6.86 -0.28 5.33
C THR A 260 -7.08 1.18 5.74
N ILE A 261 -6.58 1.57 6.91
CA ILE A 261 -6.48 2.95 7.38
C ILE A 261 -5.03 3.39 7.22
N GLY A 262 -4.77 4.41 6.41
CA GLY A 262 -3.42 4.89 6.15
C GLY A 262 -3.05 6.09 7.03
N LEU A 263 -1.98 5.91 7.80
CA LEU A 263 -1.31 6.95 8.57
C LEU A 263 -0.13 7.53 7.78
N HIS A 264 0.09 8.83 7.94
CA HIS A 264 1.23 9.54 7.35
C HIS A 264 2.09 10.19 8.42
N GLY A 265 3.40 10.28 8.12
CA GLY A 265 4.39 10.83 9.02
C GLY A 265 4.65 9.92 10.22
N CYS A 266 4.53 8.59 10.03
CA CYS A 266 4.60 7.64 11.12
C CYS A 266 5.98 7.63 11.79
N ARG A 267 5.97 7.53 13.11
CA ARG A 267 7.17 7.39 13.95
C ARG A 267 6.92 6.38 15.06
N LEU A 268 7.94 5.62 15.45
CA LEU A 268 7.89 4.84 16.68
C LEU A 268 8.14 5.78 17.86
N ASP A 269 7.15 5.89 18.74
CA ASP A 269 7.22 6.70 19.95
C ASP A 269 6.99 5.81 21.18
N PRO A 270 8.06 5.41 21.90
CA PRO A 270 7.95 4.64 23.12
C PRO A 270 7.20 5.38 24.24
N ALA A 271 7.21 6.71 24.26
CA ALA A 271 6.48 7.47 25.26
C ALA A 271 4.96 7.39 25.01
N ALA A 272 4.54 7.31 23.74
CA ALA A 272 3.15 7.10 23.37
C ALA A 272 2.59 5.76 23.88
N ALA A 273 3.44 4.75 24.12
CA ALA A 273 3.00 3.48 24.68
C ALA A 273 2.45 3.59 26.12
N ARG A 274 2.77 4.67 26.83
CA ARG A 274 2.29 4.96 28.20
C ARG A 274 1.02 5.81 28.24
N LEU A 275 0.52 6.24 27.09
CA LEU A 275 -0.73 6.99 27.02
C LEU A 275 -1.91 6.07 27.38
N PRO A 276 -2.99 6.63 27.94
CA PRO A 276 -4.20 5.86 28.21
C PRO A 276 -4.80 5.33 26.90
N ASP A 277 -5.39 4.14 26.97
CA ASP A 277 -6.14 3.60 25.85
C ASP A 277 -7.39 4.45 25.56
N ALA A 278 -7.77 4.53 24.30
CA ALA A 278 -8.95 5.26 23.90
C ALA A 278 -10.21 4.59 24.45
N ALA A 279 -11.15 5.39 24.94
CA ALA A 279 -12.45 4.91 25.42
C ALA A 279 -13.43 4.66 24.27
N VAL A 280 -13.03 3.83 23.32
CA VAL A 280 -13.83 3.43 22.14
C VAL A 280 -14.11 1.95 22.23
N ASP A 281 -15.39 1.57 22.12
CA ASP A 281 -15.76 0.16 22.01
C ASP A 281 -15.22 -0.41 20.69
N ALA A 282 -14.36 -1.41 20.81
CA ALA A 282 -13.69 -2.04 19.69
C ALA A 282 -14.52 -3.19 19.09
N ASP A 283 -15.53 -3.70 19.79
CA ASP A 283 -16.17 -4.99 19.46
C ASP A 283 -16.85 -4.99 18.10
N ALA A 284 -17.43 -3.86 17.68
CA ALA A 284 -17.97 -3.68 16.34
C ALA A 284 -16.89 -3.73 15.26
N GLY A 285 -15.67 -3.28 15.57
CA GLY A 285 -14.55 -3.18 14.62
C GLY A 285 -13.81 -4.48 14.33
N PHE A 286 -14.26 -5.62 14.86
CA PHE A 286 -13.67 -6.92 14.59
C PHE A 286 -14.57 -7.76 13.67
N GLU A 287 -13.96 -8.52 12.78
CA GLU A 287 -14.60 -9.51 11.91
C GLU A 287 -14.06 -10.90 12.23
N PRO A 288 -14.79 -11.98 11.92
CA PRO A 288 -14.27 -13.34 12.05
C PRO A 288 -12.89 -13.45 11.37
N ALA A 289 -11.91 -14.02 12.06
CA ALA A 289 -10.63 -14.29 11.42
C ALA A 289 -10.85 -15.36 10.33
N PRO A 290 -10.23 -15.23 9.15
CA PRO A 290 -10.25 -16.29 8.16
C PRO A 290 -9.69 -17.57 8.79
N ARG A 291 -10.44 -18.68 8.65
CA ARG A 291 -10.07 -20.01 9.16
C ARG A 291 -8.94 -20.61 8.33
#